data_AF-X0WD01-F1
#
_entry.id   AF-X0WD01-F1
#
_cell.length_a   1.000
_cell.length_b   1.000
_cell.length_c   1.000
_cell.angle_alpha   90.00
_cell.angle_beta   90.00
_cell.angle_gamma   90.00
#
_symmetry.space_group_name_H-M   'P 1'
#
loop_
_entity.id
_entity.type
_entity.pdbx_description
1 polymer ?
#
loop_
_entity_poly.entity_id
_entity_poly.type
_entity_poly.pdbx_seq_one_letter_code
_entity_poly.pdbx_strand_id
1 'polypeptide(L)'
;MGKSDKSGTRTIFVCQQCGKESLKWLGRCPSCQQWNTFVETTVTAPTTSPSISLVSPPQELSQVVIEAADRFSLPMTEFNRVLGGGVVSGSLVLIGGDPGIGKSTLLLQVSALVAQARGKVVYVSGEETLHQIKLRSERLGVKGEKLYLLAETNLEVILNQIEE
;
A
#
# COMPACT_ATOMS: atom_id res chain seq x y z
N MET A 1 29.57 -13.32 -22.72
CA MET A 1 29.65 -12.09 -23.51
C MET A 1 28.22 -11.64 -23.84
N GLY A 2 27.79 -10.47 -23.33
CA GLY A 2 26.66 -9.69 -23.88
C GLY A 2 25.22 -9.97 -23.42
N LYS A 3 24.74 -9.20 -22.42
CA LYS A 3 23.32 -8.96 -22.09
C LYS A 3 22.62 -8.14 -23.19
N SER A 4 21.30 -8.23 -23.32
CA SER A 4 20.48 -7.05 -23.65
C SER A 4 19.02 -7.23 -23.22
N ASP A 5 18.70 -6.63 -22.06
CA ASP A 5 17.39 -6.08 -21.73
C ASP A 5 16.96 -5.11 -22.83
N LYS A 6 15.71 -5.20 -23.29
CA LYS A 6 15.08 -4.10 -24.04
C LYS A 6 13.73 -3.76 -23.43
N SER A 7 13.79 -2.89 -22.43
CA SER A 7 12.72 -1.93 -22.16
C SER A 7 12.38 -1.22 -23.47
N GLY A 8 11.16 -1.42 -23.96
CA GLY A 8 10.74 -0.96 -25.28
C GLY A 8 10.56 0.54 -25.34
N THR A 9 11.62 1.29 -25.65
CA THR A 9 11.51 2.67 -26.10
C THR A 9 10.72 2.69 -27.40
N ARG A 10 9.53 3.31 -27.38
CA ARG A 10 8.75 3.56 -28.60
C ARG A 10 8.90 5.02 -29.00
N THR A 11 9.30 5.23 -30.24
CA THR A 11 9.35 6.55 -30.86
C THR A 11 7.96 6.94 -31.33
N ILE A 12 7.48 8.11 -30.93
CA ILE A 12 6.28 8.72 -31.47
C ILE A 12 6.61 10.12 -32.00
N PHE A 13 5.80 10.63 -32.92
CA PHE A 13 5.93 11.98 -33.46
C PHE A 13 4.80 12.83 -32.90
N VAL A 14 5.14 13.94 -32.25
CA VAL A 14 4.17 14.85 -31.62
C VAL A 14 4.17 16.19 -32.36
N CYS A 15 2.99 16.66 -32.77
CA CYS A 15 2.82 17.96 -33.40
C CYS A 15 2.96 19.07 -32.34
N GLN A 16 3.98 19.92 -32.45
CA GLN A 16 4.22 21.01 -31.47
C GLN A 16 3.14 22.10 -31.45
N GLN A 17 2.27 22.16 -32.45
CA GLN A 17 1.21 23.17 -32.53
C GLN A 17 -0.11 22.74 -31.91
N CYS A 18 -0.41 21.44 -31.89
CA CYS A 18 -1.71 20.95 -31.40
C CYS A 18 -1.63 19.69 -30.53
N GLY A 19 -0.43 19.17 -30.28
CA GLY A 19 -0.21 17.99 -29.44
C GLY A 19 -0.58 16.66 -30.08
N LYS A 20 -1.02 16.62 -31.35
CA LYS A 20 -1.39 15.35 -31.99
C LYS A 20 -0.20 14.41 -32.12
N GLU A 21 -0.39 13.16 -31.71
CA GLU A 21 0.61 12.09 -31.80
C GLU A 21 0.42 11.23 -33.06
N SER A 22 1.53 10.72 -33.61
CA SER A 22 1.56 9.79 -34.75
C SER A 22 2.73 8.82 -34.62
N LEU A 23 2.58 7.59 -35.10
CA LEU A 23 3.64 6.57 -35.10
C LEU A 23 4.62 6.71 -36.28
N LYS A 24 4.32 7.59 -37.23
CA LYS A 24 5.16 7.88 -38.40
C LYS A 24 5.21 9.39 -38.60
N TRP A 25 6.33 9.89 -39.12
CA TRP A 25 6.45 11.30 -39.47
C TRP A 25 5.47 11.65 -40.59
N LEU A 26 4.69 12.70 -40.38
CA LEU A 26 3.74 13.22 -41.36
C LEU A 26 4.15 14.65 -41.67
N GLY A 27 4.51 14.95 -42.92
CA GLY A 27 4.98 16.29 -43.29
C GLY A 27 3.97 17.41 -43.04
N ARG A 28 2.66 17.07 -43.01
CA ARG A 28 1.57 17.97 -42.65
C ARG A 28 0.74 17.36 -41.51
N CYS A 29 0.43 18.16 -40.50
CA CYS A 29 -0.45 17.73 -39.41
C CYS A 29 -1.89 17.56 -39.88
N PRO A 30 -2.51 16.37 -39.73
CA PRO A 30 -3.90 16.17 -40.14
C PRO A 30 -4.90 16.91 -39.24
N SER A 31 -4.50 17.38 -38.06
CA SER A 31 -5.38 18.08 -37.12
C SER A 31 -5.34 19.60 -37.28
N CYS A 32 -4.14 20.20 -37.26
CA CYS A 32 -3.99 21.65 -37.38
C CYS A 32 -3.55 22.12 -38.77
N GLN A 33 -3.37 21.19 -39.72
CA GLN A 33 -3.01 21.46 -41.12
C GLN A 33 -1.65 22.14 -41.35
N GLN A 34 -0.86 22.36 -40.29
CA GLN A 34 0.45 22.98 -40.34
C GLN A 34 1.53 22.01 -40.84
N TRP A 35 2.49 22.55 -41.59
CA TRP A 35 3.61 21.79 -42.15
C TRP A 35 4.80 21.75 -41.19
N ASN A 36 5.58 20.67 -41.23
CA ASN A 36 6.84 20.51 -40.49
C ASN A 36 6.74 20.72 -38.96
N THR A 37 5.59 20.44 -38.36
CA THR A 37 5.35 20.64 -36.91
C THR A 37 5.53 19.38 -36.08
N PHE A 38 5.67 18.21 -36.70
CA PHE A 38 5.88 16.94 -36.01
C PHE A 38 7.34 16.78 -35.61
N VAL A 39 7.56 16.61 -34.31
CA VAL A 39 8.88 16.36 -33.73
C VAL A 39 8.91 14.98 -33.08
N GLU A 40 10.02 14.29 -33.28
CA GLU A 40 10.26 12.97 -32.72
C GLU A 40 10.38 13.06 -31.19
N THR A 41 9.58 12.29 -30.47
CA THR A 41 9.59 12.20 -29.01
C THR A 41 9.64 10.74 -28.61
N THR A 42 10.68 10.38 -27.86
CA THR A 42 10.81 9.07 -27.25
C THR A 42 9.93 9.00 -26.01
N VAL A 43 8.91 8.13 -26.04
CA VAL A 43 8.10 7.86 -24.84
C VAL A 43 8.61 6.58 -24.22
N THR A 44 9.23 6.72 -23.06
CA THR A 44 9.53 5.60 -22.17
C THR A 44 8.19 5.11 -21.59
N ALA A 45 7.88 3.83 -21.75
CA ALA A 45 6.74 3.25 -21.05
C ALA A 45 6.90 3.48 -19.54
N PRO A 46 5.83 3.80 -18.79
CA PRO A 46 5.92 3.87 -17.34
C PRO A 46 6.43 2.52 -16.85
N THR A 47 7.58 2.53 -16.19
CA THR A 47 8.12 1.34 -15.53
C THR A 47 7.10 0.93 -14.48
N THR A 48 6.43 -0.21 -14.73
CA THR A 48 5.75 -0.97 -13.70
C THR A 48 6.70 -1.09 -12.51
N SER A 49 6.25 -0.62 -11.35
CA SER A 49 6.92 -0.80 -10.07
C SER A 49 7.36 -2.26 -9.90
N PRO A 50 8.53 -2.53 -9.30
CA PRO A 50 9.02 -3.88 -9.17
C PRO A 50 8.07 -4.68 -8.29
N SER A 51 7.33 -5.61 -8.89
CA SER A 51 6.62 -6.66 -8.15
C SER A 51 7.67 -7.48 -7.41
N ILE A 52 7.69 -7.37 -6.08
CA ILE A 52 8.49 -8.23 -5.19
C ILE A 52 7.95 -9.65 -5.35
N SER A 53 8.52 -10.43 -6.26
CA SER A 53 8.29 -11.86 -6.37
C SER A 53 9.43 -12.60 -5.68
N LEU A 54 9.39 -12.60 -4.35
CA LEU A 54 10.19 -13.51 -3.52
C LEU A 54 9.54 -14.89 -3.57
N VAL A 55 9.62 -15.58 -4.72
CA VAL A 55 9.17 -16.98 -4.81
C VAL A 55 10.32 -17.88 -4.42
N SER A 56 10.31 -18.34 -3.18
CA SER A 56 11.21 -19.41 -2.72
C SER A 56 10.87 -20.72 -3.43
N PRO A 57 11.86 -21.53 -3.86
CA PRO A 57 11.59 -22.82 -4.47
C PRO A 57 10.97 -23.80 -3.47
N PRO A 58 10.22 -24.82 -3.92
CA PRO A 58 9.69 -25.87 -3.03
C PRO A 58 10.82 -26.55 -2.25
N GLN A 59 10.66 -26.67 -0.94
CA GLN A 59 11.58 -27.36 -0.04
C GLN A 59 10.89 -28.57 0.60
N GLU A 60 11.67 -29.61 0.87
CA GLU A 60 11.18 -30.76 1.65
C GLU A 60 10.88 -30.31 3.08
N LEU A 61 9.78 -30.78 3.67
CA LEU A 61 9.35 -30.37 5.01
C LEU A 61 10.44 -30.57 6.08
N SER A 62 11.22 -31.64 5.97
CA SER A 62 12.33 -31.96 6.89
C SER A 62 13.48 -30.96 6.82
N GLN A 63 13.57 -30.18 5.74
CA GLN A 63 14.62 -29.19 5.48
C GLN A 63 14.15 -27.76 5.76
N VAL A 64 12.87 -27.56 6.13
CA VAL A 64 12.34 -26.24 6.48
C VAL A 64 12.92 -25.80 7.81
N VAL A 65 13.75 -24.76 7.77
CA VAL A 65 14.29 -24.11 8.96
C VAL A 65 13.21 -23.22 9.56
N ILE A 66 12.86 -23.44 10.82
CA ILE A 66 11.94 -22.57 11.56
C ILE A 66 12.74 -21.40 12.11
N GLU A 67 12.58 -20.23 11.50
CA GLU A 67 13.09 -18.98 12.08
C GLU A 67 12.12 -18.49 13.17
N ALA A 68 12.67 -17.97 14.27
CA ALA A 68 11.87 -17.40 15.33
C ALA A 68 11.18 -16.13 14.81
N ALA A 69 9.83 -16.17 14.73
CA ALA A 69 9.07 -15.00 14.34
C ALA A 69 9.22 -13.89 15.38
N ASP A 70 9.42 -12.65 14.93
CA ASP A 70 9.47 -11.46 15.79
C ASP A 70 8.09 -11.22 16.41
N ARG A 71 7.91 -11.72 17.64
CA ARG A 71 6.67 -11.69 18.40
C ARG A 71 6.79 -10.74 19.59
N PHE A 72 5.78 -9.92 19.80
CA PHE A 72 5.70 -9.01 20.94
C PHE A 72 4.33 -9.08 21.63
N SER A 73 4.35 -9.01 22.96
CA SER A 73 3.15 -9.01 23.80
C SER A 73 2.66 -7.60 24.11
N LEU A 74 1.35 -7.41 24.18
CA LEU A 74 0.70 -6.17 24.61
C LEU A 74 0.29 -6.25 26.10
N PRO A 75 -0.02 -5.14 26.79
CA PRO A 75 -0.56 -5.16 28.16
C PRO A 75 -2.05 -5.56 28.14
N MET A 76 -2.36 -6.69 27.50
CA MET A 76 -3.69 -7.22 27.30
C MET A 76 -3.61 -8.74 27.19
N THR A 77 -3.61 -9.41 28.35
CA THR A 77 -3.23 -10.82 28.49
C THR A 77 -4.08 -11.76 27.64
N GLU A 78 -5.40 -11.61 27.65
CA GLU A 78 -6.29 -12.49 26.88
C GLU A 78 -6.11 -12.30 25.36
N PHE A 79 -5.77 -11.10 24.90
CA PHE A 79 -5.44 -10.87 23.49
C PHE A 79 -4.18 -11.60 23.08
N ASN A 80 -3.13 -11.49 23.89
CA ASN A 80 -1.89 -12.23 23.64
C ASN A 80 -2.15 -13.74 23.63
N ARG A 81 -2.96 -14.24 24.58
CA ARG A 81 -3.31 -15.66 24.67
C ARG A 81 -3.99 -16.16 23.39
N VAL A 82 -4.97 -15.40 22.87
CA VAL A 82 -5.65 -15.74 21.60
C VAL A 82 -4.68 -15.73 20.42
N LEU A 83 -3.70 -14.83 20.39
CA LEU A 83 -2.68 -14.76 19.35
C LEU A 83 -1.49 -15.72 19.54
N GLY A 84 -1.55 -16.63 20.51
CA GLY A 84 -0.45 -17.58 20.77
C GLY A 84 0.80 -16.93 21.39
N GLY A 85 0.60 -15.96 22.28
CA GLY A 85 1.63 -15.28 23.06
C GLY A 85 1.84 -13.80 22.70
N GLY A 86 1.23 -13.30 21.62
CA GLY A 86 1.36 -11.89 21.21
C GLY A 86 1.27 -11.70 19.69
N VAL A 87 1.42 -10.45 19.25
CA VAL A 87 1.37 -10.06 17.83
C VAL A 87 2.69 -10.45 17.15
N VAL A 88 2.62 -10.95 15.92
CA VAL A 88 3.78 -11.33 15.10
C VAL A 88 3.99 -10.29 14.00
N SER A 89 5.21 -9.78 13.87
CA SER A 89 5.59 -8.86 12.78
C SER A 89 5.41 -9.53 11.41
N GLY A 90 4.88 -8.78 10.43
CA GLY A 90 4.63 -9.32 9.09
C GLY A 90 3.45 -10.30 8.99
N SER A 91 2.62 -10.41 10.03
CA SER A 91 1.42 -11.25 10.01
C SER A 91 0.15 -10.48 9.63
N LEU A 92 -0.84 -11.22 9.14
CA LEU A 92 -2.20 -10.75 8.90
C LEU A 92 -3.14 -11.41 9.91
N VAL A 93 -3.91 -10.62 10.65
CA VAL A 93 -4.89 -11.12 11.63
C VAL A 93 -6.29 -10.65 11.25
N LEU A 94 -7.23 -11.59 11.14
CA LEU A 94 -8.64 -11.30 10.89
C LEU A 94 -9.44 -11.37 12.20
N ILE A 95 -10.15 -10.30 12.55
CA ILE A 95 -11.07 -10.26 13.70
C ILE A 95 -12.51 -10.28 13.20
N GLY A 96 -13.17 -11.42 13.36
CA GLY A 96 -14.60 -11.61 13.03
C GLY A 96 -15.52 -11.48 14.24
N GLY A 97 -16.82 -11.32 13.98
CA GLY A 97 -17.86 -11.28 15.01
C GLY A 97 -19.06 -10.43 14.59
N ASP A 98 -20.16 -10.54 15.31
CA ASP A 98 -21.42 -9.87 14.97
C ASP A 98 -21.29 -8.33 14.97
N PRO A 99 -22.12 -7.61 14.20
CA PRO A 99 -22.24 -6.16 14.30
C PRO A 99 -22.51 -5.74 15.76
N GLY A 100 -21.80 -4.72 16.25
CA GLY A 100 -21.98 -4.23 17.62
C GLY A 100 -21.27 -5.02 18.73
N ILE A 101 -20.62 -6.17 18.45
CA ILE A 101 -19.91 -6.95 19.49
C ILE A 101 -18.65 -6.26 20.04
N GLY A 102 -18.25 -5.11 19.47
CA GLY A 102 -17.11 -4.32 19.96
C GLY A 102 -15.80 -4.51 19.20
N LYS A 103 -15.82 -5.05 17.97
CA LYS A 103 -14.60 -5.24 17.14
C LYS A 103 -13.78 -3.95 16.97
N SER A 104 -14.40 -2.86 16.52
CA SER A 104 -13.72 -1.58 16.32
C SER A 104 -13.24 -0.96 17.64
N THR A 105 -13.98 -1.20 18.73
CA THR A 105 -13.58 -0.77 20.07
C THR A 105 -12.31 -1.48 20.53
N LEU A 106 -12.29 -2.81 20.40
CA LEU A 106 -11.14 -3.66 20.70
C LEU A 106 -9.93 -3.25 19.86
N LEU A 107 -10.10 -3.13 18.54
CA LEU A 107 -9.04 -2.77 17.62
C LEU A 107 -8.46 -1.39 17.94
N LEU A 108 -9.29 -0.40 18.28
CA LEU A 108 -8.80 0.94 18.64
C LEU A 108 -7.93 0.90 19.90
N GLN A 109 -8.30 0.12 20.91
CA GLN A 109 -7.48 -0.07 22.11
C GLN A 109 -6.17 -0.79 21.78
N VAL A 110 -6.24 -1.89 21.01
CA VAL A 110 -5.06 -2.65 20.59
C VAL A 110 -4.11 -1.77 19.77
N SER A 111 -4.60 -1.01 18.80
CA SER A 111 -3.79 -0.10 17.99
C SER A 111 -3.06 0.94 18.83
N ALA A 112 -3.71 1.48 19.87
CA ALA A 112 -3.06 2.39 20.80
C ALA A 112 -1.95 1.72 21.62
N LEU A 113 -2.18 0.48 22.08
CA LEU A 113 -1.16 -0.29 22.80
C LEU A 113 0.03 -0.66 21.91
N VAL A 114 -0.23 -1.04 20.65
CA VAL A 114 0.82 -1.28 19.66
C VAL A 114 1.61 0.01 19.40
N ALA A 115 0.93 1.16 19.31
CA ALA A 115 1.61 2.44 19.10
C ALA A 115 2.55 2.81 20.24
N GLN A 116 2.14 2.54 21.48
CA GLN A 116 2.98 2.73 22.66
C GLN A 116 4.19 1.77 22.67
N ALA A 117 3.99 0.50 22.31
CA ALA A 117 5.03 -0.52 22.38
C ALA A 117 6.02 -0.50 21.20
N ARG A 118 5.55 -0.18 19.99
CA ARG A 118 6.31 -0.39 18.74
C ARG A 118 6.41 0.85 17.84
N GLY A 119 5.70 1.93 18.17
CA GLY A 119 5.86 3.21 17.47
C GLY A 119 4.65 3.61 16.63
N LYS A 120 4.84 3.87 15.33
CA LYS A 120 3.77 4.40 14.48
C LYS A 120 2.75 3.31 14.14
N VAL A 121 1.47 3.63 14.25
CA VAL A 121 0.36 2.77 13.81
C VAL A 121 -0.60 3.60 12.96
N VAL A 122 -1.03 3.06 11.83
CA VAL A 122 -2.07 3.64 11.00
C VAL A 122 -3.35 2.83 11.19
N TYR A 123 -4.39 3.47 11.72
CA TYR A 123 -5.74 2.92 11.83
C TYR A 123 -6.57 3.42 10.65
N VAL A 124 -6.87 2.50 9.72
CA VAL A 124 -7.67 2.80 8.53
C VAL A 124 -9.12 2.40 8.76
N SER A 125 -10.06 3.26 8.39
CA SER A 125 -11.50 3.03 8.51
C SER A 125 -12.22 3.36 7.21
N GLY A 126 -12.99 2.40 6.70
CA GLY A 126 -13.91 2.61 5.57
C GLY A 126 -15.37 2.86 5.99
N GLU A 127 -15.73 2.55 7.23
CA GLU A 127 -17.12 2.63 7.72
C GLU A 127 -17.39 3.88 8.56
N GLU A 128 -16.37 4.38 9.25
CA GLU A 128 -16.51 5.47 10.21
C GLU A 128 -15.62 6.66 9.87
N THR A 129 -16.13 7.85 10.15
CA THR A 129 -15.39 9.11 10.04
C THR A 129 -14.36 9.28 11.15
N LEU A 130 -13.34 10.12 10.89
CA LEU A 130 -12.32 10.48 11.88
C LEU A 130 -12.92 11.04 13.17
N HIS A 131 -13.98 11.84 13.06
CA HIS A 131 -14.68 12.42 14.20
C HIS A 131 -15.34 11.34 15.08
N GLN A 132 -16.00 10.35 14.48
CA GLN A 132 -16.62 9.25 15.23
C GLN A 132 -15.57 8.41 15.97
N ILE A 133 -14.44 8.12 15.32
CA ILE A 133 -13.32 7.40 15.93
C ILE A 133 -12.73 8.20 17.09
N LYS A 134 -12.54 9.51 16.92
CA LYS A 134 -12.03 10.40 17.97
C LYS A 134 -12.94 10.44 19.21
N LEU A 135 -14.24 10.60 19.04
CA LEU A 135 -15.19 10.55 20.16
C LEU A 135 -15.15 9.21 20.89
N ARG A 136 -14.97 8.09 20.17
CA ARG A 136 -14.81 6.79 20.79
C ARG A 136 -13.49 6.68 21.55
N SER A 137 -12.39 7.18 20.98
CA SER A 137 -11.07 7.13 21.62
C SER A 137 -11.08 7.86 22.95
N GLU A 138 -11.78 9.00 23.04
CA GLU A 138 -11.95 9.76 24.28
C GLU A 138 -12.68 8.97 25.36
N ARG A 139 -13.79 8.30 25.00
CA ARG A 139 -14.54 7.43 25.95
C ARG A 139 -13.71 6.26 26.47
N LEU A 140 -12.78 5.76 25.64
CA LEU A 140 -11.89 4.65 25.99
C LEU A 140 -10.61 5.11 26.72
N GLY A 141 -10.40 6.42 26.90
CA GLY A 141 -9.17 6.96 27.49
C GLY A 141 -7.93 6.80 26.60
N VAL A 142 -8.11 6.62 25.29
CA VAL A 142 -7.03 6.47 24.32
C VAL A 142 -6.52 7.85 23.90
N LYS A 143 -5.28 8.17 24.29
CA LYS A 143 -4.64 9.47 23.98
C LYS A 143 -4.32 9.68 22.50
N GLY A 144 -4.00 8.60 21.77
CA GLY A 144 -3.68 8.65 20.34
C GLY A 144 -2.23 9.00 19.98
N GLU A 145 -1.30 8.96 20.94
CA GLU A 145 0.12 9.19 20.65
C GLU A 145 0.65 8.15 19.64
N LYS A 146 1.25 8.62 18.54
CA LYS A 146 1.75 7.80 17.41
C LYS A 146 0.69 6.94 16.69
N LEU A 147 -0.60 7.16 16.99
CA LEU A 147 -1.73 6.52 16.32
C LEU A 147 -2.31 7.48 15.28
N TYR A 148 -2.05 7.20 14.01
CA TYR A 148 -2.54 7.96 12.87
C TYR A 148 -3.87 7.38 12.41
N LEU A 149 -4.82 8.23 12.03
CA LEU A 149 -6.13 7.81 11.56
C LEU A 149 -6.29 8.16 10.08
N LEU A 150 -6.80 7.23 9.28
CA LEU A 150 -7.12 7.44 7.87
C LEU A 150 -8.55 6.96 7.62
N ALA A 151 -9.41 7.84 7.11
CA ALA A 151 -10.78 7.50 6.72
C ALA A 151 -10.83 7.43 5.19
N GLU A 152 -10.59 6.23 4.64
CA GLU A 152 -10.48 6.00 3.21
C GLU A 152 -10.96 4.59 2.86
N THR A 153 -11.52 4.43 1.65
CA THR A 153 -12.03 3.14 1.15
C THR A 153 -11.25 2.64 -0.06
N ASN A 154 -10.52 3.52 -0.75
CA ASN A 154 -9.68 3.15 -1.88
C ASN A 154 -8.33 2.61 -1.40
N LEU A 155 -8.06 1.33 -1.70
CA LEU A 155 -6.82 0.64 -1.31
C LEU A 155 -5.57 1.29 -1.90
N GLU A 156 -5.60 1.76 -3.15
CA GLU A 156 -4.43 2.39 -3.79
C GLU A 156 -4.05 3.68 -3.06
N VAL A 157 -5.04 4.49 -2.68
CA VAL A 157 -4.84 5.71 -1.89
C VAL A 157 -4.28 5.36 -0.50
N ILE A 158 -4.83 4.34 0.16
CA ILE A 158 -4.37 3.89 1.47
C ILE A 158 -2.89 3.47 1.41
N LEU A 159 -2.50 2.67 0.41
CA LEU A 159 -1.13 2.18 0.27
C LEU A 159 -0.15 3.34 0.02
N ASN A 160 -0.49 4.25 -0.89
CA ASN A 160 0.35 5.42 -1.17
C ASN A 160 0.57 6.29 0.09
N GLN A 161 -0.46 6.46 0.93
CA GLN A 161 -0.36 7.24 2.17
C GLN A 161 0.43 6.54 3.29
N ILE A 162 0.56 5.21 3.25
CA ILE A 162 1.35 4.46 4.25
C ILE A 162 2.83 4.41 3.86
N GLU A 163 3.16 4.56 2.58
CA GLU A 163 4.54 4.62 2.07
C GLU A 163 5.22 6.00 2.26
N GLU A 164 4.43 7.08 2.36
CA GLU A 164 4.89 8.46 2.65
C GLU A 164 5.34 8.67 4.11
#